data_AF-A0A6N6MTM1-F1
#
_entry.id   AF-A0A6N6MTM1-F1
#
_cell.length_a   1.000
_cell.length_b   1.000
_cell.length_c   1.000
_cell.angle_alpha   90.00
_cell.angle_beta   90.00
_cell.angle_gamma   90.00
#
_symmetry.space_group_name_H-M   'P 1'
#
loop_
_entity.id
_entity.type
_entity.pdbx_description
1 polymer ?
#
loop_
_entity_poly.entity_id
_entity_poly.type
_entity_poly.pdbx_seq_one_letter_code
_entity_poly.pdbx_strand_id
1 'polypeptide(L)'
;MQRHERRLLGKAAISVEGRISIKQTPDRGWPRDHARLRLLERAGSLQWVGTQAGPHIGGTFATWAITDQGRARLGDLEPEDSGPLTMR
;
A
#
# COMPACT_ATOMS: atom_id res chain seq x y z
N MET A 1 -1.76 9.17 11.68
CA MET A 1 -1.89 7.76 11.23
C MET A 1 -2.48 7.67 9.82
N GLN A 2 -3.62 8.32 9.58
CA GLN A 2 -4.37 8.32 8.31
C GLN A 2 -3.55 8.74 7.06
N ARG A 3 -2.67 9.77 7.15
CA ARG A 3 -1.80 10.16 6.00
C ARG A 3 -0.90 9.04 5.49
N HIS A 4 -0.40 8.17 6.39
CA HIS A 4 0.50 7.09 6.00
C HIS A 4 -0.26 5.93 5.36
N GLU A 5 -1.43 5.61 5.91
CA GLU A 5 -2.36 4.64 5.34
C GLU A 5 -2.80 5.06 3.93
N ARG A 6 -3.30 6.29 3.77
CA ARG A 6 -3.66 6.85 2.45
C ARG A 6 -2.49 6.74 1.46
N ARG A 7 -1.28 7.10 1.88
CA ARG A 7 -0.08 6.98 1.03
C ARG A 7 0.20 5.54 0.61
N LEU A 8 0.09 4.57 1.52
CA LEU A 8 0.42 3.17 1.22
C LEU A 8 -0.66 2.49 0.36
N LEU A 9 -1.93 2.71 0.68
CA LEU A 9 -3.06 2.24 -0.14
C LEU A 9 -3.03 2.90 -1.52
N GLY A 10 -2.80 4.21 -1.59
CA GLY A 10 -2.65 4.93 -2.86
C GLY A 10 -1.53 4.37 -3.72
N LYS A 11 -0.34 4.11 -3.15
CA LYS A 11 0.78 3.48 -3.87
C LYS A 11 0.41 2.11 -4.45
N ALA A 12 -0.29 1.27 -3.68
CA ALA A 12 -0.74 -0.02 -4.17
C ALA A 12 -1.79 0.16 -5.29
N ALA A 13 -2.77 1.03 -5.09
CA ALA A 13 -3.89 1.26 -5.99
C ALA A 13 -3.48 1.77 -7.39
N ILE A 14 -2.45 2.62 -7.48
CA ILE A 14 -1.97 3.18 -8.77
C ILE A 14 -1.03 2.26 -9.53
N SER A 15 -0.51 1.21 -8.90
CA SER A 15 0.34 0.25 -9.59
C SER A 15 -0.48 -0.64 -10.52
N VAL A 16 0.08 -1.07 -11.64
CA VAL A 16 -0.60 -1.88 -12.67
C VAL A 16 -1.20 -3.17 -12.09
N GLU A 17 -0.55 -3.76 -11.10
CA GLU A 17 -0.99 -5.01 -10.46
C GLU A 17 -1.76 -4.80 -9.14
N GLY A 18 -2.01 -3.55 -8.72
CA GLY A 18 -2.59 -3.27 -7.41
C GLY A 18 -1.66 -3.64 -6.24
N ARG A 19 -0.34 -3.69 -6.46
CA ARG A 19 0.66 -4.17 -5.51
C ARG A 19 1.59 -3.09 -4.99
N ILE A 20 2.06 -3.30 -3.76
CA ILE A 20 3.14 -2.54 -3.16
C ILE A 20 4.22 -3.51 -2.69
N SER A 21 5.47 -3.21 -3.04
CA SER A 21 6.64 -3.96 -2.60
C SER A 21 7.55 -3.07 -1.77
N ILE A 22 8.06 -3.62 -0.67
CA ILE A 22 9.08 -2.95 0.15
C ILE A 22 10.34 -3.80 0.18
N LYS A 23 11.48 -3.15 -0.02
CA LYS A 23 12.79 -3.78 0.02
C LYS A 23 13.24 -3.97 1.46
N GLN A 24 13.77 -5.14 1.76
CA GLN A 24 14.48 -5.45 2.99
C GLN A 24 15.74 -4.58 3.07
N THR A 25 16.08 -4.11 4.27
CA THR A 25 17.31 -3.32 4.48
C THR A 25 18.55 -4.21 4.35
N PRO A 26 19.75 -3.63 4.10
CA PRO A 26 20.98 -4.42 3.91
C PRO A 26 21.35 -5.33 5.09
N ASP A 27 20.98 -4.94 6.31
CA ASP A 27 21.11 -5.70 7.56
C ASP A 27 20.01 -6.78 7.74
N ARG A 28 19.24 -7.08 6.69
CA ARG A 28 18.12 -8.03 6.68
C ARG A 28 16.94 -7.62 7.58
N GLY A 29 16.88 -6.37 8.02
CA GLY A 29 15.73 -5.78 8.69
C GLY A 29 14.62 -5.36 7.72
N TRP A 30 13.47 -4.97 8.25
CA TRP A 30 12.39 -4.38 7.47
C TRP A 30 12.18 -2.91 7.83
N PRO A 31 11.94 -2.04 6.84
CA PRO A 31 11.68 -0.64 7.12
C PRO A 31 10.35 -0.48 7.87
N ARG A 32 10.18 0.66 8.57
CA ARG A 32 8.97 0.96 9.38
C ARG A 32 7.65 0.80 8.61
N ASP A 33 7.65 1.03 7.30
CA ASP A 33 6.47 0.83 6.46
C ASP A 33 6.01 -0.64 6.41
N HIS A 34 6.90 -1.62 6.61
CA HIS A 34 6.53 -3.04 6.72
C HIS A 34 5.54 -3.27 7.87
N ALA A 35 5.82 -2.73 9.05
CA ALA A 35 4.92 -2.87 10.20
C ALA A 35 3.54 -2.25 9.91
N ARG A 36 3.50 -1.14 9.16
CA ARG A 36 2.24 -0.50 8.77
C ARG A 36 1.47 -1.34 7.74
N LEU A 37 2.15 -1.93 6.78
CA LEU A 37 1.54 -2.83 5.80
C LEU A 37 0.96 -4.08 6.46
N ARG A 38 1.65 -4.64 7.48
CA ARG A 38 1.10 -5.72 8.31
C ARG A 38 -0.15 -5.31 9.10
N LEU A 39 -0.26 -4.06 9.55
CA LEU A 39 -1.48 -3.57 10.20
C LEU A 39 -2.64 -3.45 9.20
N LEU A 40 -2.38 -2.95 7.99
CA LEU A 40 -3.38 -2.86 6.93
C LEU A 40 -3.82 -4.24 6.43
N GLU A 41 -2.90 -5.21 6.40
CA GLU A 41 -3.21 -6.60 6.12
C GLU A 41 -4.16 -7.19 7.17
N ARG A 42 -3.83 -7.01 8.46
CA ARG A 42 -4.70 -7.46 9.57
C ARG A 42 -6.07 -6.78 9.54
N ALA A 43 -6.16 -5.55 9.04
CA ALA A 43 -7.41 -4.82 8.87
C ALA A 43 -8.20 -5.22 7.62
N GLY A 44 -7.67 -6.09 6.75
CA GLY A 44 -8.30 -6.53 5.50
C GLY A 44 -8.09 -5.60 4.31
N SER A 45 -7.42 -4.45 4.47
CA SER A 45 -7.18 -3.48 3.40
C SER A 45 -6.08 -3.91 2.41
N LEU A 46 -5.23 -4.86 2.82
CA LEU A 46 -4.19 -5.45 2.00
C LEU A 46 -4.19 -6.97 2.16
N GLN A 47 -3.73 -7.68 1.14
CA GLN A 47 -3.48 -9.11 1.18
C GLN A 47 -1.99 -9.37 0.99
N TRP A 48 -1.41 -10.26 1.81
CA TRP A 48 -0.05 -10.73 1.63
C TRP A 48 0.08 -11.53 0.32
N VAL A 49 1.05 -11.16 -0.51
CA VAL A 49 1.36 -11.87 -1.78
C VAL A 49 2.55 -12.79 -1.59
N GLY A 50 3.61 -12.32 -0.92
CA GLY A 50 4.80 -13.13 -0.72
C GLY A 50 6.07 -12.32 -0.54
N THR A 51 7.13 -13.05 -0.21
CA THR A 51 8.49 -12.53 -0.16
C THR A 51 9.26 -13.09 -1.35
N GLN A 52 9.88 -12.23 -2.15
CA GLN A 52 10.67 -12.64 -3.32
C GLN A 52 12.06 -11.99 -3.32
N ALA A 53 13.07 -12.72 -3.80
CA ALA A 53 14.36 -12.11 -4.11
C ALA A 53 14.18 -11.19 -5.34
N GLY A 54 14.78 -10.00 -5.30
CA GLY A 54 14.76 -9.10 -6.46
C GLY A 54 15.46 -9.72 -7.68
N PRO A 55 15.09 -9.30 -8.91
CA PRO A 55 15.62 -9.85 -10.16
C PRO A 55 17.11 -9.60 -10.40
N HIS A 56 17.74 -8.72 -9.61
CA HIS A 56 19.19 -8.50 -9.59
C HIS A 56 19.69 -8.63 -8.15
N ILE A 57 20.99 -8.95 -7.98
CA ILE A 57 21.69 -9.04 -6.68
C ILE A 57 21.45 -7.75 -5.90
N GLY A 58 20.40 -7.73 -5.09
CA GLY A 58 19.81 -6.46 -4.70
C GLY A 58 18.63 -6.58 -3.77
N GLY A 59 18.61 -7.61 -2.93
CA GLY A 59 17.77 -7.69 -1.74
C GLY A 59 16.45 -8.41 -1.92
N THR A 60 15.84 -8.69 -0.77
CA THR A 60 14.55 -9.36 -0.63
C THR A 60 13.43 -8.32 -0.62
N PHE A 61 12.29 -8.63 -1.22
CA PHE A 61 11.12 -7.77 -1.24
C PHE A 61 9.93 -8.50 -0.62
N ALA A 62 9.18 -7.78 0.20
CA ALA A 62 7.89 -8.21 0.70
C ALA A 62 6.79 -7.49 -0.08
N THR A 63 5.80 -8.23 -0.58
CA THR A 63 4.76 -7.70 -1.48
C THR A 63 3.36 -7.92 -0.92
N TRP A 64 2.52 -6.89 -1.01
CA TRP A 64 1.09 -6.94 -0.72
C TRP A 64 0.29 -6.46 -1.93
N ALA A 65 -0.93 -6.96 -2.06
CA ALA A 65 -1.93 -6.48 -3.01
C ALA A 65 -3.04 -5.73 -2.26
N ILE A 66 -3.57 -4.66 -2.87
CA ILE A 66 -4.74 -3.95 -2.35
C ILE A 66 -6.00 -4.77 -2.60
N THR A 67 -6.85 -4.89 -1.58
CA THR A 67 -8.16 -5.54 -1.66
C THR A 67 -9.23 -4.52 -2.06
N ASP A 68 -10.43 -4.99 -2.39
CA ASP A 68 -11.57 -4.09 -2.63
C ASP A 68 -11.91 -3.26 -1.39
N GLN A 69 -11.82 -3.86 -0.20
CA GLN A 69 -11.95 -3.13 1.06
C GLN A 69 -10.88 -2.04 1.21
N GLY A 70 -9.64 -2.33 0.81
CA GLY A 70 -8.56 -1.34 0.81
C GLY A 70 -8.81 -0.17 -0.16
N ARG A 71 -9.44 -0.44 -1.31
CA ARG A 71 -9.84 0.60 -2.28
C ARG A 71 -10.97 1.45 -1.74
N ALA A 72 -12.00 0.84 -1.15
CA ALA A 72 -13.09 1.57 -0.49
C ALA A 72 -12.55 2.46 0.63
N ARG A 73 -11.68 1.89 1.48
CA ARG A 73 -11.01 2.62 2.56
C ARG A 73 -10.16 3.78 2.05
N LEU A 74 -9.48 3.62 0.92
CA LEU A 74 -8.74 4.71 0.28
C LEU A 74 -9.68 5.83 -0.16
N GLY A 75 -10.85 5.49 -0.72
CA GLY A 75 -11.91 6.45 -1.05
C GLY A 75 -12.37 7.27 0.15
N ASP A 76 -12.60 6.63 1.30
CA ASP A 76 -12.98 7.33 2.55
C ASP A 76 -11.89 8.28 3.09
N LEU A 77 -10.63 8.07 2.66
CA LEU A 77 -9.48 8.88 3.09
C LEU A 77 -9.16 10.02 2.12
N GLU A 78 -9.72 10.01 0.91
CA GLU A 78 -9.70 11.15 0.00
C GLU A 78 -10.80 12.13 0.45
N PRO A 79 -10.50 13.42 0.68
CA PRO A 79 -11.54 14.38 1.00
C PRO A 79 -12.55 14.48 -0.15
N GLU A 80 -13.85 14.57 0.16
CA GLU A 80 -14.99 14.69 -0.78
C GLU A 80 -14.98 15.95 -1.68
N ASP A 81 -13.84 16.63 -1.88
CA ASP A 81 -13.73 17.81 -2.74
C ASP A 81 -13.47 17.45 -4.21
N SER A 82 -14.36 16.63 -4.76
CA SER A 82 -14.58 16.53 -6.21
C SER A 82 -16.07 16.41 -6.50
N GLY A 83 -16.89 17.20 -5.79
CA GLY A 83 -18.25 17.52 -6.24
C GLY A 83 -18.19 18.38 -7.51
N PRO A 84 -19.16 18.26 -8.43
CA PRO A 84 -19.13 19.04 -9.67
C PRO A 84 -19.18 20.53 -9.33
N LEU A 85 -18.26 21.31 -9.91
CA LEU A 85 -18.38 22.77 -10.01
C LEU A 85 -19.66 23.07 -10.79
N THR A 86 -20.79 23.14 -10.09
CA THR A 86 -22.00 23.76 -10.60
C THR A 86 -21.72 25.25 -10.60
N MET A 87 -21.19 25.75 -11.71
CA MET A 87 -21.23 27.18 -12.03
C MET A 87 -22.70 27.57 -12.15
N ARG A 88 -23.17 28.36 -11.18
CA ARG A 88 -24.35 29.22 -11.32
C ARG A 88 -23.91 30.57 -11.87
#